data_AF-A0A1Q9VVJ1-F1
#
_entry.id   AF-A0A1Q9VVJ1-F1
#
_cell.length_a   1.000
_cell.length_b   1.000
_cell.length_c   1.000
_cell.angle_alpha   90.00
_cell.angle_beta   90.00
_cell.angle_gamma   90.00
#
_symmetry.space_group_name_H-M   'P 1'
#
loop_
_entity.id
_entity.type
_entity.pdbx_description
1 polymer ?
#
loop_
_entity_poly.entity_id
_entity_poly.type
_entity_poly.pdbx_seq_one_letter_code
_entity_poly.pdbx_strand_id
1 'polypeptide(L)'
;MRAAPAGPVDYLLRTSTVVDSEFELVYLAVTRLAQGAYPHARAALDAAHDAWTRAVLDEVGDPVVARAVVLISDGLYAHAALTSSPPATGAGTGGGPTSDAGTEEPLAFRAPRPGEDVDDLLTLVREVVAMRNARTTDGV
;
A
#
# COMPACT_ATOMS: atom_id res chain seq x y z
N MET A 1 -11.76 2.49 6.66
CA MET A 1 -11.67 2.81 5.22
C MET A 1 -12.83 3.67 4.71
N ARG A 2 -14.05 3.16 4.45
CA ARG A 2 -15.14 4.00 3.87
C ARG A 2 -15.53 5.26 4.69
N ALA A 3 -15.44 5.17 6.01
CA ALA A 3 -15.71 6.28 6.91
C ALA A 3 -14.48 7.16 7.19
N ALA A 4 -13.36 6.94 6.49
CA ALA A 4 -12.15 7.73 6.70
C ALA A 4 -12.37 9.16 6.19
N PRO A 5 -12.05 10.21 6.99
CA PRO A 5 -12.28 11.60 6.58
C PRO A 5 -11.57 12.00 5.28
N ALA A 6 -10.38 11.45 5.03
CA ALA A 6 -9.59 11.70 3.82
C ALA A 6 -9.98 10.81 2.62
N GLY A 7 -10.97 9.93 2.79
CA GLY A 7 -11.42 9.00 1.76
C GLY A 7 -10.75 7.61 1.81
N PRO A 8 -11.38 6.60 1.18
CA PRO A 8 -10.84 5.25 1.09
C PRO A 8 -9.45 5.13 0.44
N VAL A 9 -9.13 5.90 -0.60
CA VAL A 9 -7.83 5.87 -1.29
C VAL A 9 -6.70 6.31 -0.36
N ASP A 10 -6.84 7.49 0.27
CA ASP A 10 -5.86 8.01 1.24
C ASP A 10 -5.67 7.03 2.40
N TYR A 11 -6.78 6.59 2.99
CA TYR A 11 -6.75 5.65 4.11
C TYR A 11 -5.98 4.37 3.74
N LEU A 12 -6.27 3.78 2.59
CA LEU A 12 -5.64 2.53 2.15
C LEU A 12 -4.14 2.73 1.97
N LEU A 13 -3.71 3.75 1.21
CA LEU A 13 -2.29 3.98 0.93
C LEU A 13 -1.49 4.31 2.19
N ARG A 14 -2.01 5.16 3.08
CA ARG A 14 -1.33 5.48 4.34
C ARG A 14 -1.21 4.28 5.25
N THR A 15 -2.30 3.54 5.45
CA THR A 15 -2.29 2.39 6.38
C THR A 15 -1.45 1.22 5.85
N SER A 16 -1.29 1.10 4.54
CA SER A 16 -0.39 0.09 3.94
C SER A 16 1.10 0.36 4.13
N THR A 17 1.49 1.53 4.63
CA THR A 17 2.88 1.81 5.06
C THR A 17 3.12 1.50 6.54
N VAL A 18 2.05 1.18 7.29
CA VAL A 18 2.11 0.93 8.73
C VAL A 18 2.04 -0.57 8.99
N VAL A 19 3.06 -1.07 9.66
CA VAL A 19 3.20 -2.46 10.12
C VAL A 19 3.38 -2.43 11.65
N ASP A 20 3.18 -3.56 12.32
CA ASP A 20 3.11 -3.66 13.80
C ASP A 20 1.76 -3.21 14.41
N SER A 21 0.65 -3.67 13.82
CA SER A 21 -0.70 -3.50 14.38
C SER A 21 -1.35 -4.85 14.68
N GLU A 22 -2.34 -4.90 15.58
CA GLU A 22 -3.13 -6.12 15.80
C GLU A 22 -3.78 -6.64 14.52
N PHE A 23 -4.19 -5.72 13.64
CA PHE A 23 -4.74 -6.06 12.33
C PHE A 23 -3.71 -6.75 11.43
N GLU A 24 -2.45 -6.30 11.46
CA GLU A 24 -1.36 -6.93 10.69
C GLU A 24 -1.15 -8.38 11.13
N LEU A 25 -1.09 -8.64 12.44
CA LEU A 25 -0.92 -10.00 12.96
C LEU A 25 -2.03 -10.94 12.49
N VAL A 26 -3.28 -10.47 12.53
CA VAL A 26 -4.43 -11.22 12.03
C VAL A 26 -4.33 -11.43 10.52
N TYR A 27 -4.03 -10.38 9.76
CA TYR A 27 -3.90 -10.45 8.31
C TYR A 27 -2.80 -11.41 7.86
N LEU A 28 -1.64 -11.40 8.52
CA LEU A 28 -0.53 -12.31 8.27
C LEU A 28 -0.90 -13.76 8.61
N ALA A 29 -1.57 -13.99 9.74
CA ALA A 29 -2.04 -15.32 10.14
C ALA A 29 -3.02 -15.89 9.11
N VAL A 30 -4.00 -15.09 8.68
CA VAL A 30 -4.99 -15.50 7.66
C VAL A 30 -4.30 -15.72 6.31
N THR A 31 -3.34 -14.88 5.93
CA THR A 31 -2.54 -15.03 4.70
C THR A 31 -1.80 -16.37 4.70
N ARG A 32 -1.13 -16.72 5.81
CA ARG A 32 -0.43 -18.01 5.95
C ARG A 32 -1.40 -19.20 5.89
N LEU A 33 -2.57 -19.11 6.52
CA LEU A 33 -3.59 -20.15 6.43
C LEU A 33 -4.09 -20.32 4.98
N ALA A 34 -4.34 -19.22 4.28
CA ALA A 34 -4.82 -19.24 2.90
C ALA A 34 -3.81 -19.80 1.89
N GLN A 35 -2.50 -19.75 2.20
CA GLN A 35 -1.45 -20.42 1.43
C GLN A 35 -1.45 -21.95 1.62
N GLY A 36 -2.04 -22.44 2.72
CA GLY A 36 -2.27 -23.86 2.98
C GLY A 36 -3.66 -24.34 2.52
N ALA A 37 -4.07 -25.51 3.01
CA ALA A 37 -5.35 -26.13 2.66
C ALA A 37 -6.55 -25.62 3.49
N TYR A 38 -6.64 -24.30 3.72
CA TYR A 38 -7.70 -23.68 4.51
C TYR A 38 -8.59 -22.78 3.64
N PRO A 39 -9.65 -23.34 3.00
CA PRO A 39 -10.47 -22.59 2.03
C PRO A 39 -11.22 -21.41 2.66
N HIS A 40 -11.58 -21.50 3.96
CA HIS A 40 -12.21 -20.37 4.67
C HIS A 40 -11.27 -19.17 4.85
N ALA A 41 -9.96 -19.41 5.02
CA ALA A 41 -8.99 -18.33 5.09
C ALA A 41 -8.82 -17.64 3.73
N ARG A 42 -8.82 -18.42 2.63
CA ARG A 42 -8.82 -17.88 1.27
C ARG A 42 -10.04 -17.01 1.02
N ALA A 43 -11.23 -17.52 1.32
CA ALA A 43 -12.49 -16.78 1.15
C ALA A 43 -12.53 -15.49 1.99
N ALA A 44 -11.96 -15.51 3.20
CA ALA A 44 -11.87 -14.31 4.03
C ALA A 44 -10.97 -13.22 3.43
N LEU A 45 -9.82 -13.60 2.84
CA LEU A 45 -8.94 -12.66 2.14
C LEU A 45 -9.61 -12.11 0.89
N ASP A 46 -10.20 -12.99 0.07
CA ASP A 46 -10.89 -12.57 -1.15
C ASP A 46 -12.00 -11.56 -0.81
N ALA A 47 -12.78 -11.82 0.25
CA ALA A 47 -13.82 -10.90 0.72
C ALA A 47 -13.25 -9.56 1.23
N ALA A 48 -12.10 -9.57 1.89
CA ALA A 48 -11.42 -8.36 2.35
C ALA A 48 -10.89 -7.53 1.18
N HIS A 49 -10.16 -8.14 0.25
CA HIS A 49 -9.65 -7.51 -0.97
C HIS A 49 -10.78 -6.94 -1.82
N ASP A 50 -11.87 -7.68 -1.98
CA ASP A 50 -13.09 -7.23 -2.64
C ASP A 50 -13.69 -6.00 -1.95
N ALA A 51 -13.77 -6.01 -0.63
CA ALA A 51 -14.35 -4.91 0.14
C ALA A 51 -13.54 -3.61 0.00
N TRP A 52 -12.20 -3.71 0.01
CA TRP A 52 -11.30 -2.59 -0.20
C TRP A 52 -11.36 -2.10 -1.64
N THR A 53 -11.30 -3.01 -2.61
CA THR A 53 -11.38 -2.67 -4.04
C THR A 53 -12.67 -1.93 -4.37
N ARG A 54 -13.81 -2.38 -3.85
CA ARG A 54 -15.10 -1.68 -4.03
C ARG A 54 -15.07 -0.29 -3.40
N ALA A 55 -14.54 -0.15 -2.18
CA ALA A 55 -14.44 1.15 -1.53
C ALA A 55 -13.53 2.13 -2.30
N VAL A 56 -12.44 1.66 -2.90
CA VAL A 56 -11.62 2.49 -3.80
C VAL A 56 -12.40 2.84 -5.07
N LEU A 57 -13.06 1.86 -5.69
CA LEU A 57 -13.85 2.07 -6.90
C LEU A 57 -14.94 3.12 -6.71
N ASP A 58 -15.64 3.09 -5.57
CA ASP A 58 -16.67 4.06 -5.22
C ASP A 58 -16.13 5.50 -5.19
N GLU A 59 -14.86 5.69 -4.82
CA GLU A 59 -14.21 7.02 -4.79
C GLU A 59 -13.64 7.42 -6.16
N VAL A 60 -12.93 6.52 -6.85
CA VAL A 60 -12.21 6.86 -8.09
C VAL A 60 -13.06 6.79 -9.35
N GLY A 61 -14.18 6.05 -9.32
CA GLY A 61 -15.11 5.89 -10.45
C GLY A 61 -14.60 5.08 -11.64
N ASP A 62 -13.33 4.64 -11.63
CA ASP A 62 -12.69 3.90 -12.71
C ASP A 62 -12.12 2.55 -12.22
N PRO A 63 -12.53 1.41 -12.80
CA PRO A 63 -12.10 0.08 -12.34
C PRO A 63 -10.62 -0.22 -12.59
N VAL A 64 -10.00 0.39 -13.62
CA VAL A 64 -8.57 0.24 -13.89
C VAL A 64 -7.77 1.00 -12.87
N VAL A 65 -8.18 2.23 -12.55
CA VAL A 65 -7.53 3.04 -11.50
C VAL A 65 -7.71 2.37 -10.13
N ALA A 66 -8.90 1.87 -9.82
CA ALA A 66 -9.15 1.19 -8.55
C ALA A 66 -8.23 -0.02 -8.35
N ARG A 67 -8.08 -0.85 -9.38
CA ARG A 67 -7.16 -1.99 -9.36
C ARG A 67 -5.70 -1.54 -9.24
N ALA A 68 -5.29 -0.46 -9.90
CA ALA A 68 -3.95 0.08 -9.77
C ALA A 68 -3.65 0.55 -8.33
N VAL A 69 -4.58 1.28 -7.70
CA VAL A 69 -4.45 1.73 -6.31
C VAL A 69 -4.31 0.55 -5.34
N VAL A 70 -5.10 -0.50 -5.50
CA VAL A 70 -4.99 -1.72 -4.66
C VAL A 70 -3.65 -2.41 -4.85
N LEU A 71 -3.16 -2.55 -6.09
CA LEU A 71 -1.84 -3.14 -6.36
C LEU A 71 -0.70 -2.31 -5.78
N ILE A 72 -0.82 -0.97 -5.81
CA ILE A 72 0.13 -0.07 -5.16
C ILE A 72 0.12 -0.30 -3.65
N SER A 73 -1.07 -0.34 -3.04
CA SER A 73 -1.24 -0.65 -1.62
C SER A 73 -0.59 -1.98 -1.22
N ASP A 74 -0.79 -3.04 -2.01
CA ASP A 74 -0.17 -4.34 -1.75
C ASP A 74 1.37 -4.26 -1.81
N GLY A 75 1.91 -3.50 -2.76
CA GLY A 75 3.35 -3.25 -2.88
C GLY A 75 3.93 -2.47 -1.68
N LEU A 76 3.20 -1.44 -1.21
CA LEU A 76 3.56 -0.68 -0.01
C LEU A 76 3.63 -1.61 1.21
N TYR A 77 2.57 -2.40 1.42
CA TYR A 77 2.49 -3.34 2.53
C TYR A 77 3.59 -4.40 2.48
N ALA A 78 3.79 -5.03 1.32
CA ALA A 78 4.80 -6.06 1.14
C ALA A 78 6.20 -5.52 1.46
N HIS A 79 6.51 -4.29 1.06
CA HIS A 79 7.80 -3.70 1.39
C HIS A 79 7.92 -3.34 2.88
N ALA A 80 6.89 -2.73 3.48
CA ALA A 80 6.89 -2.39 4.90
C ALA A 80 7.07 -3.64 5.77
N ALA A 81 6.40 -4.75 5.42
CA ALA A 81 6.51 -6.02 6.14
C ALA A 81 7.91 -6.65 6.04
N LEU A 82 8.62 -6.45 4.91
CA LEU A 82 9.99 -6.94 4.74
C LEU A 82 11.00 -6.12 5.54
N THR A 83 10.76 -4.83 5.75
CA THR A 83 11.66 -3.93 6.49
C THR A 83 11.39 -3.91 7.99
N SER A 84 10.20 -4.32 8.44
CA SER A 84 9.83 -4.37 9.87
C SER A 84 10.21 -5.66 10.58
N SER A 85 10.70 -6.68 9.86
CA SER A 85 11.13 -7.92 10.51
C SER A 85 12.26 -7.59 11.50
N PRO A 86 12.15 -8.00 12.79
CA PRO A 86 13.21 -7.74 13.76
C PRO A 86 14.53 -8.32 13.23
N PRO A 87 15.67 -7.63 13.44
CA PRO A 87 16.95 -8.15 13.02
C PRO A 87 17.09 -9.55 13.61
N ALA A 88 17.37 -10.53 12.76
CA ALA A 88 17.69 -11.89 13.18
C ALA A 88 18.68 -11.77 14.34
N THR A 89 18.31 -12.27 15.53
CA THR A 89 19.15 -12.13 16.72
C THR A 89 20.43 -12.92 16.50
N GLY A 90 21.45 -12.26 15.96
CA GLY A 90 22.64 -12.90 15.42
C GLY A 90 23.65 -11.88 14.90
N ALA A 91 24.45 -11.35 15.84
CA ALA A 91 25.83 -10.88 15.68
C ALA A 91 26.14 -9.74 14.68
N GLY A 92 26.73 -8.65 15.21
CA GLY A 92 27.69 -7.84 14.46
C GLY A 92 27.63 -6.34 14.72
N THR A 93 28.46 -5.89 15.66
CA THR A 93 28.90 -4.49 15.79
C THR A 93 29.48 -3.95 14.48
N GLY A 94 29.00 -2.79 14.01
CA GLY A 94 29.66 -2.05 12.95
C GLY A 94 29.01 -0.67 12.75
N GLY A 95 29.67 0.37 13.26
CA GLY A 95 29.26 1.75 13.01
C GLY A 95 29.40 2.14 11.54
N GLY A 96 28.48 2.96 11.05
CA GLY A 96 28.53 3.60 9.74
C GLY A 96 28.18 5.09 9.86
N PRO A 97 28.79 5.97 9.04
CA PRO A 97 28.92 7.39 9.35
C PRO A 97 27.67 8.19 9.00
N THR A 98 27.50 9.30 9.72
CA THR A 98 26.65 10.42 9.32
C THR A 98 27.22 11.05 8.05
N SER A 99 26.49 10.99 6.94
CA SER A 99 26.76 11.80 5.75
C SER A 99 25.52 12.60 5.38
N ASP A 100 25.55 13.86 5.77
CA ASP A 100 24.89 14.97 5.10
C ASP A 100 25.63 15.22 3.77
N ALA A 101 24.95 15.01 2.63
CA ALA A 101 25.33 15.53 1.31
C ALA A 101 24.21 15.29 0.29
N GLY A 102 23.66 16.37 -0.26
CA GLY A 102 22.72 16.37 -1.38
C GLY A 102 23.32 15.82 -2.67
N THR A 103 23.35 14.49 -2.77
CA THR A 103 23.64 13.75 -4.00
C THR A 103 22.32 13.15 -4.44
N GLU A 104 21.89 13.35 -5.69
CA GLU A 104 20.78 12.59 -6.25
C GLU A 104 21.07 11.11 -6.03
N GLU A 105 20.37 10.48 -5.08
CA GLU A 105 20.45 9.04 -4.89
C GLU A 105 20.12 8.41 -6.24
N PRO A 106 20.90 7.44 -6.74
CA PRO A 106 20.46 6.61 -7.85
C PRO A 106 19.04 6.13 -7.56
N LEU A 107 18.19 5.92 -8.59
CA LEU A 107 16.85 5.32 -8.46
C LEU A 107 16.92 3.86 -7.94
N ALA A 108 17.52 3.66 -6.77
CA ALA A 108 17.49 2.45 -5.99
C ALA A 108 16.07 2.34 -5.45
N PHE A 109 15.43 1.21 -5.73
CA PHE A 109 14.07 0.98 -5.27
C PHE A 109 14.03 0.98 -3.74
N ARG A 110 13.37 1.99 -3.18
CA ARG A 110 13.10 2.18 -1.75
C ARG A 110 11.59 2.33 -1.57
N ALA A 111 10.99 1.74 -0.53
CA ALA A 111 9.59 2.04 -0.27
C ALA A 111 9.37 3.52 0.06
N PRO A 112 8.20 4.04 -0.34
CA PRO A 112 7.69 5.29 0.17
C PRO A 112 7.73 5.30 1.70
N ARG A 113 8.37 6.32 2.27
CA ARG A 113 8.28 6.65 3.67
C ARG A 113 6.84 7.03 4.00
N PRO A 114 6.32 6.64 5.17
CA PRO A 114 5.11 7.25 5.71
C PRO A 114 5.26 8.78 5.72
N GLY A 115 4.26 9.51 5.22
CA GLY A 115 4.29 10.98 5.10
C GLY A 115 4.43 11.45 3.66
N GLU A 116 5.47 12.24 3.38
CA GLU A 116 5.68 12.98 2.12
C GLU A 116 5.59 12.08 0.88
N ASP A 117 6.26 10.92 0.87
CA ASP A 117 6.24 10.00 -0.27
C ASP A 117 4.81 9.43 -0.53
N VAL A 118 3.97 9.30 0.51
CA VAL A 118 2.56 8.90 0.37
C VAL A 118 1.71 10.08 -0.13
N ASP A 119 2.01 11.32 0.29
CA ASP A 119 1.31 12.51 -0.20
C ASP A 119 1.56 12.75 -1.70
N ASP A 120 2.79 12.51 -2.16
CA ASP A 120 3.15 12.54 -3.59
C ASP A 120 2.42 11.46 -4.37
N LEU A 121 2.36 10.24 -3.83
CA LEU A 121 1.61 9.14 -4.44
C LEU A 121 0.11 9.46 -4.54
N LEU A 122 -0.47 10.07 -3.50
CA LEU A 122 -1.86 10.52 -3.52
C LEU A 122 -2.10 11.61 -4.55
N THR A 123 -1.13 12.50 -4.75
CA THR A 123 -1.16 13.51 -5.81
C THR A 123 -1.17 12.84 -7.19
N LEU A 124 -0.26 11.88 -7.42
CA LEU A 124 -0.21 11.12 -8.66
C LEU A 124 -1.52 10.37 -8.96
N VAL A 125 -2.12 9.73 -7.94
CA VAL A 125 -3.41 9.04 -8.11
C VAL A 125 -4.51 10.03 -8.54
N ARG A 126 -4.57 11.22 -7.93
CA ARG A 126 -5.55 12.27 -8.32
C ARG A 126 -5.34 12.73 -9.75
N GLU A 127 -4.09 12.92 -10.18
CA GLU A 127 -3.76 13.31 -11.57
C GLU A 127 -4.21 12.24 -12.57
N VAL A 128 -3.96 10.96 -12.29
CA VAL A 128 -4.39 9.85 -13.13
C VAL A 128 -5.92 9.78 -13.23
N VAL A 129 -6.64 9.98 -12.12
CA VAL A 129 -8.12 10.06 -12.11
C VAL A 129 -8.60 11.22 -12.99
N ALA A 130 -8.04 12.42 -12.82
CA ALA A 130 -8.40 13.58 -13.61
C ALA A 130 -8.15 13.36 -15.11
N MET A 131 -7.01 12.78 -15.48
CA MET A 131 -6.68 12.42 -16.86
C MET A 131 -7.61 11.37 -17.47
N ARG A 132 -8.09 10.41 -16.67
CA ARG A 132 -9.04 9.38 -17.13
C ARG A 132 -10.42 10.02 -17.38
N ASN A 133 -10.89 10.84 -16.45
CA ASN A 133 -12.19 11.51 -16.55
C ASN A 133 -12.26 12.49 -17.73
N ALA A 134 -11.16 13.21 -18.01
CA ALA A 134 -11.09 14.11 -19.17
C ALA A 134 -11.23 13.34 -20.50
N ARG A 135 -10.53 12.20 -20.64
CA ARG A 135 -10.62 11.35 -21.84
C ARG A 135 -12.00 10.73 -22.04
N THR A 136 -12.74 10.45 -20.96
CA THR A 136 -14.12 9.98 -21.06
C THR A 136 -15.06 11.07 -21.55
N THR A 137 -14.73 12.34 -21.31
CA THR A 137 -15.56 13.50 -21.70
C THR A 137 -15.34 13.89 -23.16
N ASP A 138 -14.11 13.80 -23.68
CA ASP A 138 -13.77 14.13 -25.09
C ASP A 138 -14.19 13.04 -26.11
N GLY A 139 -14.64 11.87 -25.64
CA GLY A 139 -15.04 10.73 -26.48
C GLY A 139 -16.53 10.61 -26.77
N VAL A 140 -17.34 11.62 -26.41
CA VAL A 140 -18.80 11.66 -26.61
C VAL A 140 -19.19 12.71 -27.65
#